data_AF-A0A1G9SKM3-F1
#
_entry.id   AF-A0A1G9SKM3-F1
#
_cell.length_a   1.000
_cell.length_b   1.000
_cell.length_c   1.000
_cell.angle_alpha   90.00
_cell.angle_beta   90.00
_cell.angle_gamma   90.00
#
_symmetry.space_group_name_H-M   'P 1'
#
loop_
_entity.id
_entity.type
_entity.pdbx_description
1 polymer ?
#
loop_
_entity_poly.entity_id
_entity_poly.type
_entity_poly.pdbx_seq_one_letter_code
_entity_poly.pdbx_strand_id
1 'polypeptide(L)'
;MTAYQKHWDSEIETLLNELNAPSSLEENIVDTLHNSGRTGIFPNQIINALRIGLSIKEGHQNMALVASMQSGKSGTVYFLCNYVLPALGLINKYESILFVTSMRDTDLYNQNCRNLQAEFYDVEEKRTKPSNIKVMKMSDFFNHPNPHKVVNEFDVQLIVRDEDQYGCGEESSFQEAFFSELRRRIPDIKLLAVSATPYDILDAQYTGTADVDVIMGVRPPQYYGISEMLQDGVIEDLPESFKALQSQGSGDEIVFNIHPKVEDYVRHLNTFEDGLGIIRESNSSRALELRRLLLGAYKNQCRVIAIGSDSGCDFGINEGIKEISSLILKRGQRVVLIVVQALTAGKDLGILKEKVRFGIEPRDKQLANGAQGIAGRFCGYHKNRDFKLLASESLLSHYAQFEQDWEIFADEEWRNNLYNADVRGLSTHTRFVNMQSEGAFTPIVSIEDIDYTSLLSGKARLELDFIDDDAYERLLSFFEDSFYDAATKGMRFNQKGITVRIASSYNLSSNRVHRNWNCGVDDDFGNIFFKKNPYEYGILISNYPVSDERNTIGFCGIKIIRAGQKENRLQITNVLNGSMYSN
;
A
#
# COMPACT_ATOMS: atom_id res chain seq x y z
N MET A 1 1.27 40.07 12.21
CA MET A 1 0.70 38.78 11.79
C MET A 1 0.74 38.66 10.28
N THR A 2 1.29 37.56 9.75
CA THR A 2 1.24 37.25 8.32
C THR A 2 -0.19 36.89 7.90
N ALA A 3 -0.55 37.01 6.61
CA ALA A 3 -1.87 36.57 6.12
C ALA A 3 -2.14 35.08 6.45
N TYR A 4 -1.07 34.31 6.49
CA TYR A 4 -1.07 32.91 6.86
C TYR A 4 -1.41 32.66 8.35
N GLN A 5 -0.87 33.46 9.27
CA GLN A 5 -1.26 33.37 10.69
C GLN A 5 -2.74 33.68 10.88
N LYS A 6 -3.24 34.74 10.22
CA LYS A 6 -4.66 35.12 10.30
C LYS A 6 -5.62 34.02 9.83
N HIS A 7 -5.23 33.26 8.80
CA HIS A 7 -6.02 32.15 8.30
C HIS A 7 -6.19 31.06 9.36
N TRP A 8 -5.09 30.65 10.00
CA TRP A 8 -5.14 29.64 11.06
C TRP A 8 -5.85 30.09 12.31
N ASP A 9 -5.61 31.33 12.74
CA ASP A 9 -6.29 31.89 13.90
C ASP A 9 -7.82 31.86 13.67
N SER A 10 -8.26 32.23 12.47
CA SER A 10 -9.67 32.15 12.07
C SER A 10 -10.21 30.71 12.03
N GLU A 11 -9.41 29.75 11.56
CA GLU A 11 -9.83 28.35 11.50
C GLU A 11 -9.92 27.71 12.89
N ILE A 12 -8.95 27.99 13.77
CA ILE A 12 -8.99 27.57 15.18
C ILE A 12 -10.22 28.16 15.87
N GLU A 13 -10.48 29.46 15.70
CA GLU A 13 -11.66 30.13 16.27
C GLU A 13 -12.97 29.49 15.77
N THR A 14 -13.06 29.20 14.47
CA THR A 14 -14.23 28.51 13.88
C THR A 14 -14.44 27.13 14.53
N LEU A 15 -13.39 26.32 14.62
CA LEU A 15 -13.46 24.98 15.19
C LEU A 15 -13.78 25.00 16.69
N LEU A 16 -13.24 25.95 17.45
CA LEU A 16 -13.58 26.12 18.87
C LEU A 16 -15.07 26.45 19.06
N ASN A 17 -15.64 27.28 18.18
CA ASN A 17 -17.06 27.61 18.19
C ASN A 17 -17.94 26.39 17.86
N GLU A 18 -17.61 25.64 16.80
CA GLU A 18 -18.32 24.40 16.43
C GLU A 18 -18.26 23.36 17.56
N LEU A 19 -17.09 23.22 18.18
CA LEU A 19 -16.88 22.37 19.34
C LEU A 19 -17.59 22.86 20.60
N ASN A 20 -18.10 24.09 20.63
CA ASN A 20 -18.58 24.76 21.84
C ASN A 20 -17.53 24.60 22.96
N ALA A 21 -16.26 24.82 22.62
CA ALA A 21 -15.13 24.58 23.50
C ALA A 21 -15.13 25.57 24.67
N PRO A 22 -14.69 25.14 25.88
CA PRO A 22 -14.51 26.07 26.98
C PRO A 22 -13.33 27.02 26.71
N SER A 23 -13.37 28.20 27.32
CA SER A 23 -12.30 29.21 27.22
C SER A 23 -10.94 28.68 27.66
N SER A 24 -10.91 27.68 28.55
CA SER A 24 -9.68 27.05 29.00
C SER A 24 -8.93 26.32 27.89
N LEU A 25 -9.63 25.77 26.89
CA LEU A 25 -8.97 25.17 25.73
C LEU A 25 -8.30 26.24 24.88
N GLU A 26 -8.97 27.38 24.68
CA GLU A 26 -8.43 28.53 23.96
C GLU A 26 -7.16 29.08 24.64
N GLU A 27 -7.18 29.26 25.96
CA GLU A 27 -6.01 29.70 26.73
C GLU A 27 -4.82 28.74 26.57
N ASN A 28 -5.07 27.42 26.63
CA ASN A 28 -4.03 26.41 26.43
C ASN A 28 -3.49 26.40 24.98
N ILE A 29 -4.34 26.64 23.97
CA ILE A 29 -3.92 26.80 22.58
C ILE A 29 -2.99 28.01 22.43
N VAL A 30 -3.38 29.15 22.98
CA VAL A 30 -2.59 30.39 22.93
C VAL A 30 -1.22 30.20 23.61
N ASP A 31 -1.18 29.61 24.80
CA ASP A 31 0.09 29.30 25.47
C ASP A 31 0.95 28.31 24.66
N THR A 32 0.34 27.25 24.13
CA THR A 32 1.04 26.25 23.32
C THR A 32 1.66 26.85 22.07
N LEU A 33 0.94 27.74 21.37
CA LEU A 33 1.42 28.41 20.17
C LEU A 33 2.53 29.42 20.47
N HIS A 34 2.39 30.22 21.54
CA HIS A 34 3.46 31.10 22.01
C HIS A 34 4.73 30.34 22.39
N ASN A 35 4.59 29.11 22.87
CA ASN A 35 5.69 28.24 23.26
C ASN A 35 5.99 27.12 22.24
N SER A 36 5.53 27.24 20.99
CA SER A 36 5.64 26.21 19.94
C SER A 36 7.06 25.67 19.74
N GLY A 37 8.08 26.52 19.84
CA GLY A 37 9.48 26.09 19.75
C GLY A 37 9.94 25.18 20.90
N ARG A 38 9.29 25.27 22.07
CA ARG A 38 9.53 24.42 23.23
C ARG A 38 8.65 23.17 23.21
N THR A 39 7.37 23.33 22.90
CA THR A 39 6.38 22.24 22.93
C THR A 39 6.51 21.31 21.71
N GLY A 40 7.05 21.81 20.60
CA GLY A 40 7.06 21.07 19.33
C GLY A 40 5.67 20.91 18.71
N ILE A 41 4.70 21.71 19.16
CA ILE A 41 3.32 21.74 18.66
C ILE A 41 3.09 23.03 17.86
N PHE A 42 2.53 22.87 16.66
CA PHE A 42 2.33 23.91 15.66
C PHE A 42 0.84 24.04 15.27
N PRO A 43 0.42 25.15 14.64
CA PRO A 43 -0.99 25.41 14.32
C PRO A 43 -1.70 24.27 13.57
N ASN A 44 -1.06 23.69 12.56
CA ASN A 44 -1.65 22.61 11.77
C ASN A 44 -1.96 21.36 12.62
N GLN A 45 -1.15 21.08 13.64
CA GLN A 45 -1.38 19.95 14.55
C GLN A 45 -2.57 20.21 15.48
N ILE A 46 -2.73 21.45 15.95
CA ILE A 46 -3.88 21.88 16.77
C ILE A 46 -5.17 21.78 15.95
N ILE A 47 -5.16 22.28 14.72
CA ILE A 47 -6.35 22.23 13.83
C ILE A 47 -6.76 20.80 13.52
N ASN A 48 -5.79 19.95 13.17
CA ASN A 48 -6.06 18.52 12.98
C ASN A 48 -6.64 17.88 14.25
N ALA A 49 -6.13 18.24 15.43
CA ALA A 49 -6.65 17.74 16.70
C ALA A 49 -8.08 18.21 16.98
N LEU A 50 -8.40 19.47 16.69
CA LEU A 50 -9.76 20.00 16.85
C LEU A 50 -10.75 19.33 15.88
N ARG A 51 -10.36 19.12 14.61
CA ARG A 51 -11.17 18.39 13.62
C ARG A 51 -11.46 16.96 14.05
N ILE A 52 -10.47 16.25 14.59
CA ILE A 52 -10.68 14.91 15.17
C ILE A 52 -11.59 14.98 16.40
N GLY A 53 -11.40 15.98 17.27
CA GLY A 53 -12.28 16.20 18.41
C GLY A 53 -13.74 16.43 18.00
N LEU A 54 -13.98 17.13 16.90
CA LEU A 54 -15.32 17.35 16.35
C LEU A 54 -15.94 16.05 15.86
N SER A 55 -15.21 15.27 15.06
CA SER A 55 -15.65 13.95 14.60
C SER A 55 -16.02 13.01 15.75
N ILE A 56 -15.20 12.98 16.82
CA ILE A 56 -15.48 12.20 18.03
C ILE A 56 -16.76 12.70 18.73
N LYS A 57 -16.95 14.02 18.81
CA LYS A 57 -18.12 14.65 19.42
C LYS A 57 -19.41 14.36 18.65
N GLU A 58 -19.32 14.24 17.33
CA GLU A 58 -20.43 13.86 16.44
C GLU A 58 -20.80 12.37 16.53
N GLY A 59 -19.96 11.57 17.19
CA GLY A 59 -20.24 10.16 17.49
C GLY A 59 -19.58 9.17 16.54
N HIS A 60 -18.68 9.63 15.65
CA HIS A 60 -17.98 8.73 14.74
C HIS A 60 -17.10 7.73 15.50
N GLN A 61 -17.14 6.51 15.00
CA GLN A 61 -16.60 5.33 15.67
C GLN A 61 -15.28 4.86 15.05
N ASN A 62 -15.18 4.92 13.72
CA ASN A 62 -13.95 4.70 12.99
C ASN A 62 -13.59 6.01 12.28
N MET A 63 -12.36 6.47 12.49
CA MET A 63 -11.86 7.71 11.92
C MET A 63 -10.51 7.47 11.28
N ALA A 64 -10.23 8.18 10.19
CA ALA A 64 -8.95 8.17 9.50
C ALA A 64 -8.41 9.59 9.36
N LEU A 65 -7.29 9.90 10.01
CA LEU A 65 -6.52 11.11 9.72
C LEU A 65 -5.56 10.83 8.56
N VAL A 66 -5.91 11.36 7.38
CA VAL A 66 -5.04 11.34 6.20
C VAL A 66 -4.12 12.55 6.26
N ALA A 67 -2.84 12.34 6.57
CA ALA A 67 -1.90 13.45 6.73
C ALA A 67 -0.51 13.15 6.20
N SER A 68 0.06 14.13 5.48
CA SER A 68 1.39 14.11 4.87
C SER A 68 2.50 13.51 5.75
N MET A 69 3.50 12.92 5.12
CA MET A 69 4.65 12.33 5.81
C MET A 69 5.40 13.37 6.63
N GLN A 70 5.70 13.09 7.90
CA GLN A 70 6.45 14.04 8.74
C GLN A 70 5.79 15.43 8.91
N SER A 71 4.47 15.52 8.75
CA SER A 71 3.69 16.75 8.97
C SER A 71 3.43 17.09 10.44
N GLY A 72 3.74 16.17 11.36
CA GLY A 72 3.49 16.33 12.80
C GLY A 72 2.37 15.46 13.38
N LYS A 73 1.99 14.36 12.70
CA LYS A 73 0.94 13.42 13.15
C LYS A 73 0.96 13.05 14.63
N SER A 74 2.12 12.68 15.19
CA SER A 74 2.23 12.33 16.61
C SER A 74 1.93 13.52 17.53
N GLY A 75 2.30 14.74 17.15
CA GLY A 75 1.96 15.95 17.90
C GLY A 75 0.49 16.32 17.80
N THR A 76 -0.18 16.03 16.66
CA THR A 76 -1.65 16.11 16.56
C THR A 76 -2.30 15.21 17.60
N VAL A 77 -1.89 13.93 17.66
CA VAL A 77 -2.44 12.97 18.63
C VAL A 77 -2.14 13.42 20.06
N TYR A 78 -0.92 13.88 20.34
CA TYR A 78 -0.55 14.42 21.65
C TYR A 78 -1.48 15.55 22.09
N PHE A 79 -1.71 16.54 21.22
CA PHE A 79 -2.54 17.69 21.54
C PHE A 79 -4.02 17.32 21.70
N LEU A 80 -4.54 16.47 20.81
CA LEU A 80 -5.89 15.91 20.89
C LEU A 80 -6.15 15.28 22.27
N CYS A 81 -5.28 14.37 22.68
CA CYS A 81 -5.48 13.54 23.87
C CYS A 81 -5.29 14.28 25.19
N ASN A 82 -4.41 15.29 25.21
CA ASN A 82 -4.04 15.97 26.45
C ASN A 82 -4.78 17.30 26.66
N TYR A 83 -5.24 17.93 25.59
CA TYR A 83 -5.90 19.24 25.66
C TYR A 83 -7.35 19.19 25.16
N VAL A 84 -7.58 18.70 23.95
CA VAL A 84 -8.91 18.77 23.31
C VAL A 84 -9.91 17.85 24.00
N LEU A 85 -9.65 16.54 24.07
CA LEU A 85 -10.60 15.57 24.60
C LEU A 85 -10.95 15.82 26.08
N PRO A 86 -9.99 16.13 26.98
CA PRO A 86 -10.31 16.49 28.36
C PRO A 86 -11.17 17.77 28.46
N ALA A 87 -10.84 18.80 27.68
CA ALA A 87 -11.56 20.08 27.74
C ALA A 87 -13.01 19.93 27.26
N LEU A 88 -13.27 19.03 26.31
CA LEU A 88 -14.61 18.72 25.83
C LEU A 88 -15.36 17.74 26.76
N GLY A 89 -14.74 17.26 27.84
CA GLY A 89 -15.32 16.24 28.71
C GLY A 89 -15.50 14.88 28.04
N LEU A 90 -14.77 14.63 26.95
CA LEU A 90 -14.81 13.37 26.20
C LEU A 90 -13.91 12.30 26.82
N ILE A 91 -12.98 12.70 27.70
CA ILE A 91 -12.24 11.81 28.58
C ILE A 91 -12.14 12.38 30.00
N ASN A 92 -12.24 11.51 30.99
CA ASN A 92 -12.12 11.80 32.40
C ASN A 92 -10.67 11.71 32.90
N LYS A 93 -10.39 12.23 34.09
CA LYS A 93 -9.02 12.28 34.68
C LYS A 93 -8.35 10.92 34.90
N TYR A 94 -9.12 9.84 34.99
CA TYR A 94 -8.64 8.48 35.20
C TYR A 94 -8.69 7.62 33.94
N GLU A 95 -9.35 8.10 32.89
CA GLU A 95 -9.45 7.44 31.60
C GLU A 95 -8.19 7.66 30.78
N SER A 96 -7.94 6.76 29.82
CA SER A 96 -6.75 6.85 28.98
C SER A 96 -7.03 6.62 27.51
N ILE A 97 -6.00 6.90 26.72
CA ILE A 97 -6.00 6.69 25.27
C ILE A 97 -4.86 5.74 24.94
N LEU A 98 -5.18 4.66 24.25
CA LEU A 98 -4.20 3.66 23.88
C LEU A 98 -3.67 3.95 22.48
N PHE A 99 -2.39 4.28 22.39
CA PHE A 99 -1.68 4.45 21.14
C PHE A 99 -0.96 3.14 20.78
N VAL A 100 -1.42 2.48 19.72
CA VAL A 100 -0.88 1.20 19.25
C VAL A 100 0.02 1.44 18.05
N THR A 101 1.24 0.92 18.11
CA THR A 101 2.20 1.01 17.01
C THR A 101 2.61 -0.37 16.49
N SER A 102 2.67 -0.50 15.17
CA SER A 102 3.12 -1.70 14.44
C SER A 102 4.65 -1.84 14.41
N MET A 103 5.38 -0.88 14.99
CA MET A 103 6.83 -0.83 14.96
C MET A 103 7.46 -1.96 15.79
N ARG A 104 8.25 -2.80 15.11
CA ARG A 104 9.05 -3.85 15.76
C ARG A 104 10.29 -3.30 16.47
N ASP A 105 10.81 -2.17 15.97
CA ASP A 105 12.00 -1.49 16.50
C ASP A 105 11.71 -0.91 17.90
N THR A 106 12.38 -1.46 18.91
CA THR A 106 12.21 -1.06 20.32
C THR A 106 12.59 0.40 20.58
N ASP A 107 13.54 0.96 19.85
CA ASP A 107 13.95 2.34 20.08
C ASP A 107 12.95 3.33 19.49
N LEU A 108 12.34 3.00 18.35
CA LEU A 108 11.29 3.81 17.75
C LEU A 108 10.02 3.78 18.61
N TYR A 109 9.70 2.61 19.18
CA TYR A 109 8.71 2.49 20.25
C TYR A 109 9.05 3.38 21.45
N ASN A 110 10.28 3.33 21.96
CA ASN A 110 10.73 4.17 23.09
C ASN A 110 10.70 5.68 22.75
N GLN A 111 10.91 6.06 21.49
CA GLN A 111 10.75 7.44 21.03
C GLN A 111 9.29 7.87 21.08
N ASN A 112 8.37 7.04 20.60
CA ASN A 112 6.94 7.29 20.71
C ASN A 112 6.48 7.39 22.17
N CYS A 113 6.96 6.51 23.06
CA CYS A 113 6.70 6.62 24.50
C CYS A 113 7.17 7.97 25.05
N ARG A 114 8.42 8.37 24.78
CA ARG A 114 8.97 9.64 25.27
C ARG A 114 8.19 10.86 24.77
N ASN A 115 7.73 10.83 23.52
CA ASN A 115 7.04 11.98 22.93
C ASN A 115 5.56 12.04 23.35
N LEU A 116 4.85 10.91 23.29
CA LEU A 116 3.41 10.86 23.51
C LEU A 116 3.04 10.77 24.99
N GLN A 117 3.89 10.19 25.82
CA GLN A 117 3.68 10.09 27.28
C GLN A 117 4.32 11.24 28.06
N ALA A 118 4.90 12.22 27.36
CA ALA A 118 5.46 13.41 27.98
C ALA A 118 4.38 14.18 28.76
N GLU A 119 4.74 14.66 29.95
CA GLU A 119 3.87 15.54 30.72
C GLU A 119 3.57 16.82 29.94
N PHE A 120 2.38 17.37 30.15
CA PHE A 120 1.92 18.60 29.50
C PHE A 120 1.62 19.68 30.55
N TYR A 121 1.79 20.94 30.17
CA TYR A 121 1.46 22.07 31.06
C TYR A 121 0.06 22.57 30.76
N ASP A 122 -0.74 22.70 31.82
CA ASP A 122 -2.10 23.24 31.78
C ASP A 122 -2.07 24.65 32.38
N VAL A 123 -2.35 25.67 31.55
CA VAL A 123 -2.23 27.07 31.94
C VAL A 123 -3.35 27.51 32.89
N GLU A 124 -4.53 26.93 32.76
CA GLU A 124 -5.69 27.22 33.61
C GLU A 124 -5.42 26.69 35.03
N GLU A 125 -5.01 25.43 35.15
CA GLU A 125 -4.68 24.80 36.43
C GLU A 125 -3.27 25.19 36.94
N LYS A 126 -2.48 25.89 36.12
CA LYS A 126 -1.08 26.32 36.38
C LYS A 126 -0.16 25.20 36.85
N ARG A 127 -0.33 24.00 36.32
CA ARG A 127 0.44 22.83 36.75
C ARG A 127 0.74 21.90 35.58
N THR A 128 1.79 21.11 35.77
CA THR A 128 2.13 20.01 34.86
C THR A 128 1.28 18.79 35.18
N LYS A 129 0.78 18.12 34.15
CA LYS A 129 -0.10 16.94 34.25
C LYS A 129 0.51 15.77 33.47
N PRO A 130 0.31 14.52 33.95
CA PRO A 130 0.72 13.35 33.20
C PRO A 130 -0.10 13.24 31.89
N SER A 131 0.51 12.70 30.84
CA SER A 131 -0.20 12.43 29.59
C SER A 131 -1.31 11.39 29.78
N ASN A 132 -2.43 11.59 29.09
CA ASN A 132 -3.53 10.62 29.01
C ASN A 132 -3.20 9.46 28.05
N ILE A 133 -2.07 9.51 27.34
CA ILE A 133 -1.70 8.52 26.34
C ILE A 133 -0.89 7.37 26.96
N LYS A 134 -1.28 6.14 26.64
CA LYS A 134 -0.51 4.92 26.87
C LYS A 134 -0.04 4.36 25.53
N VAL A 135 1.27 4.27 25.33
CA VAL A 135 1.86 3.71 24.12
C VAL A 135 2.08 2.21 24.31
N MET A 136 1.68 1.40 23.35
CA MET A 136 1.84 -0.06 23.39
C MET A 136 2.21 -0.61 22.00
N LYS A 137 3.08 -1.62 21.96
CA LYS A 137 3.34 -2.33 20.69
C LYS A 137 2.12 -3.17 20.34
N MET A 138 1.84 -3.27 19.05
CA MET A 138 0.75 -4.09 18.55
C MET A 138 0.88 -5.56 18.95
N SER A 139 2.12 -6.09 18.96
CA SER A 139 2.40 -7.43 19.47
C SER A 139 2.01 -7.58 20.94
N ASP A 140 2.27 -6.58 21.77
CA ASP A 140 2.09 -6.68 23.22
C ASP A 140 0.61 -6.55 23.58
N PHE A 141 -0.11 -5.69 22.85
CA PHE A 141 -1.54 -5.53 23.00
C PHE A 141 -2.30 -6.82 22.64
N PHE A 142 -1.83 -7.56 21.64
CA PHE A 142 -2.51 -8.75 21.10
C PHE A 142 -1.96 -10.09 21.59
N ASN A 143 -0.74 -10.14 22.15
CA ASN A 143 -0.18 -11.36 22.75
C ASN A 143 -0.55 -11.53 24.23
N HIS A 144 -1.13 -10.52 24.89
CA HIS A 144 -1.79 -10.74 26.17
C HIS A 144 -3.04 -11.59 25.95
N PRO A 145 -3.38 -12.52 26.86
CA PRO A 145 -4.50 -13.45 26.67
C PRO A 145 -5.88 -12.77 26.59
N ASN A 146 -5.95 -11.43 26.66
CA ASN A 146 -7.19 -10.69 26.53
C ASN A 146 -6.97 -9.16 26.30
N PRO A 147 -7.17 -8.60 25.09
CA PRO A 147 -7.18 -7.15 24.84
C PRO A 147 -8.15 -6.37 25.76
N HIS A 148 -9.25 -7.02 26.18
CA HIS A 148 -10.19 -6.44 27.15
C HIS A 148 -9.55 -6.13 28.49
N LYS A 149 -8.56 -6.92 28.92
CA LYS A 149 -7.89 -6.68 30.20
C LYS A 149 -7.16 -5.33 30.15
N VAL A 150 -6.43 -5.07 29.07
CA VAL A 150 -5.69 -3.81 28.88
C VAL A 150 -6.67 -2.63 28.82
N VAL A 151 -7.73 -2.76 28.04
CA VAL A 151 -8.74 -1.70 27.91
C VAL A 151 -9.44 -1.40 29.24
N ASN A 152 -9.77 -2.43 30.03
CA ASN A 152 -10.41 -2.24 31.34
C ASN A 152 -9.43 -1.75 32.41
N GLU A 153 -8.17 -2.22 32.39
CA GLU A 153 -7.14 -1.85 33.37
C GLU A 153 -6.74 -0.37 33.24
N PHE A 154 -6.71 0.15 32.01
CA PHE A 154 -6.38 1.54 31.73
C PHE A 154 -7.59 2.43 31.43
N ASP A 155 -8.81 1.90 31.52
CA ASP A 155 -10.07 2.61 31.19
C ASP A 155 -9.99 3.39 29.87
N VAL A 156 -9.71 2.63 28.80
CA VAL A 156 -9.39 3.19 27.47
C VAL A 156 -10.66 3.63 26.75
N GLN A 157 -10.69 4.90 26.32
CA GLN A 157 -11.84 5.50 25.59
C GLN A 157 -11.62 5.62 24.08
N LEU A 158 -10.36 5.66 23.65
CA LEU A 158 -9.95 5.78 22.25
C LEU A 158 -8.71 4.94 22.01
N ILE A 159 -8.72 4.20 20.90
CA ILE A 159 -7.54 3.52 20.37
C ILE A 159 -7.04 4.31 19.16
N VAL A 160 -5.78 4.75 19.22
CA VAL A 160 -5.09 5.43 18.12
C VAL A 160 -4.10 4.46 17.50
N ARG A 161 -4.12 4.33 16.17
CA ARG A 161 -3.23 3.45 15.42
C ARG A 161 -2.38 4.26 14.46
N ASP A 162 -1.06 4.12 14.58
CA ASP A 162 -0.08 4.78 13.72
C ASP A 162 0.50 3.81 12.68
N GLU A 163 0.69 4.29 11.45
CA GLU A 163 1.18 3.51 10.30
C GLU A 163 0.35 2.24 10.06
N ASP A 164 -0.95 2.45 9.84
CA ASP A 164 -2.02 1.47 9.65
C ASP A 164 -1.75 0.38 8.60
N GLN A 165 -1.01 0.68 7.54
CA GLN A 165 -0.61 -0.29 6.52
C GLN A 165 0.20 -1.50 7.02
N TYR A 166 0.73 -1.48 8.26
CA TYR A 166 1.50 -2.59 8.81
C TYR A 166 0.64 -3.45 9.76
N GLY A 167 0.61 -4.75 9.47
CA GLY A 167 -0.13 -5.75 10.25
C GLY A 167 -1.64 -5.59 10.10
N CYS A 168 -2.07 -5.20 8.90
CA CYS A 168 -3.45 -4.90 8.55
C CYS A 168 -4.17 -6.10 7.93
N GLY A 169 -3.53 -7.25 7.70
CA GLY A 169 -4.15 -8.36 6.95
C GLY A 169 -5.49 -8.87 7.51
N GLU A 170 -6.33 -9.51 6.69
CA GLU A 170 -7.55 -10.20 7.16
C GLU A 170 -7.26 -11.26 8.24
N GLU A 171 -6.12 -11.94 8.14
CA GLU A 171 -5.60 -12.87 9.17
C GLU A 171 -4.70 -12.15 10.22
N SER A 172 -4.76 -10.82 10.29
CA SER A 172 -3.92 -10.09 11.26
C SER A 172 -4.43 -10.28 12.67
N SER A 173 -3.48 -10.28 13.61
CA SER A 173 -3.79 -10.24 15.03
C SER A 173 -4.62 -9.02 15.43
N PHE A 174 -4.58 -7.92 14.66
CA PHE A 174 -5.43 -6.75 14.91
C PHE A 174 -6.90 -7.04 14.57
N GLN A 175 -7.19 -7.68 13.42
CA GLN A 175 -8.57 -8.01 13.05
C GLN A 175 -9.23 -8.85 14.13
N GLU A 176 -8.58 -9.96 14.49
CA GLU A 176 -9.09 -10.89 15.49
C GLU A 176 -9.25 -10.19 16.86
N ALA A 177 -8.22 -9.50 17.31
CA ALA A 177 -8.23 -8.95 18.66
C ALA A 177 -9.07 -7.67 18.82
N PHE A 178 -9.10 -6.78 17.81
CA PHE A 178 -9.88 -5.54 17.88
C PHE A 178 -11.31 -5.73 17.39
N PHE A 179 -11.53 -6.17 16.15
CA PHE A 179 -12.88 -6.23 15.59
C PHE A 179 -13.65 -7.46 16.10
N SER A 180 -13.07 -8.65 16.01
CA SER A 180 -13.76 -9.89 16.39
C SER A 180 -13.93 -10.07 17.90
N GLU A 181 -12.93 -9.63 18.70
CA GLU A 181 -12.97 -9.74 20.17
C GLU A 181 -13.33 -8.42 20.87
N LEU A 182 -12.49 -7.38 20.76
CA LEU A 182 -12.65 -6.15 21.55
C LEU A 182 -13.98 -5.45 21.29
N ARG A 183 -14.25 -5.13 20.03
CA ARG A 183 -15.41 -4.35 19.58
C ARG A 183 -16.72 -5.09 19.82
N ARG A 184 -16.70 -6.42 19.68
CA ARG A 184 -17.86 -7.26 20.00
C ARG A 184 -18.31 -7.15 21.46
N ARG A 185 -17.39 -6.89 22.41
CA ARG A 185 -17.75 -6.73 23.84
C ARG A 185 -17.81 -5.27 24.30
N ILE A 186 -17.14 -4.36 23.60
CA ILE A 186 -17.17 -2.91 23.85
C ILE A 186 -17.54 -2.22 22.53
N PRO A 187 -18.84 -2.21 22.14
CA PRO A 187 -19.27 -1.73 20.83
C PRO A 187 -18.95 -0.25 20.55
N ASP A 188 -18.78 0.55 21.60
CA ASP A 188 -18.59 1.99 21.50
C ASP A 188 -17.12 2.44 21.52
N ILE A 189 -16.16 1.51 21.65
CA ILE A 189 -14.73 1.85 21.67
C ILE A 189 -14.32 2.51 20.35
N LYS A 190 -13.76 3.72 20.37
CA LYS A 190 -13.43 4.44 19.14
C LYS A 190 -12.07 4.02 18.59
N LEU A 191 -11.92 4.05 17.26
CA LEU A 191 -10.67 3.80 16.55
C LEU A 191 -10.28 4.99 15.68
N LEU A 192 -9.07 5.51 15.85
CA LEU A 192 -8.47 6.54 15.01
C LEU A 192 -7.23 5.98 14.31
N ALA A 193 -7.29 5.81 13.00
CA ALA A 193 -6.13 5.51 12.16
C ALA A 193 -5.42 6.82 11.77
N VAL A 194 -4.09 6.85 11.87
CA VAL A 194 -3.27 8.03 11.58
C VAL A 194 -2.17 7.63 10.62
N SER A 195 -2.23 8.10 9.37
CA SER A 195 -1.32 7.62 8.32
C SER A 195 -1.14 8.62 7.18
N ALA A 196 -0.01 8.50 6.48
CA ALA A 196 0.23 9.20 5.22
C ALA A 196 -0.18 8.38 3.99
N THR A 197 -0.47 7.09 4.18
CA THR A 197 -0.82 6.12 3.15
C THR A 197 -1.93 5.17 3.63
N PRO A 198 -3.09 5.68 4.12
CA PRO A 198 -4.17 4.87 4.69
C PRO A 198 -5.01 4.10 3.64
N TYR A 199 -4.37 3.53 2.62
CA TYR A 199 -5.08 2.92 1.49
C TYR A 199 -6.05 1.81 1.91
N ASP A 200 -5.73 1.06 2.96
CA ASP A 200 -6.55 -0.05 3.46
C ASP A 200 -7.90 0.44 4.04
N ILE A 201 -7.89 1.50 4.84
CA ILE A 201 -9.10 2.05 5.48
C ILE A 201 -9.91 2.92 4.52
N LEU A 202 -9.25 3.59 3.56
CA LEU A 202 -9.92 4.33 2.50
C LEU A 202 -10.65 3.40 1.54
N ASP A 203 -10.06 2.25 1.20
CA ASP A 203 -10.72 1.25 0.37
C ASP A 203 -11.98 0.68 1.05
N ALA A 204 -11.92 0.45 2.37
CA ALA A 204 -13.09 0.00 3.14
C ALA A 204 -14.20 1.05 3.21
N GLN A 205 -13.83 2.33 3.32
CA GLN A 205 -14.78 3.44 3.22
C GLN A 205 -15.42 3.50 1.82
N TYR A 206 -14.60 3.38 0.77
CA TYR A 206 -15.05 3.48 -0.62
C TYR A 206 -15.98 2.32 -1.02
N THR A 207 -15.66 1.11 -0.59
CA THR A 207 -16.45 -0.10 -0.86
C THR A 207 -17.68 -0.21 0.05
N GLY A 208 -17.78 0.64 1.08
CA GLY A 208 -18.86 0.63 2.06
C GLY A 208 -18.80 -0.54 3.05
N THR A 209 -17.66 -1.22 3.17
CA THR A 209 -17.47 -2.29 4.17
C THR A 209 -17.32 -1.74 5.58
N ALA A 210 -16.83 -0.52 5.73
CA ALA A 210 -16.74 0.17 7.02
C ALA A 210 -17.24 1.61 6.94
N ASP A 211 -18.01 2.03 7.95
CA ASP A 211 -18.35 3.45 8.17
C ASP A 211 -17.15 4.14 8.81
N VAL A 212 -16.48 4.99 8.02
CA VAL A 212 -15.24 5.69 8.40
C VAL A 212 -15.38 7.17 8.07
N ASP A 213 -15.16 8.01 9.08
CA ASP A 213 -15.00 9.44 8.89
C ASP A 213 -13.55 9.77 8.50
N VAL A 214 -13.37 10.40 7.33
CA VAL A 214 -12.05 10.71 6.77
C VAL A 214 -11.72 12.18 7.02
N ILE A 215 -10.75 12.40 7.89
CA ILE A 215 -10.32 13.74 8.30
C ILE A 215 -9.06 14.09 7.53
N MET A 216 -9.15 15.11 6.68
CA MET A 216 -8.00 15.62 5.95
C MET A 216 -7.09 16.44 6.87
N GLY A 217 -5.84 16.00 6.96
CA GLY A 217 -4.80 16.68 7.71
C GLY A 217 -4.28 17.92 6.99
N VAL A 218 -4.18 19.04 7.70
CA VAL A 218 -3.75 20.28 7.06
C VAL A 218 -2.24 20.31 6.78
N ARG A 219 -1.91 20.75 5.58
CA ARG A 219 -0.55 20.87 5.06
C ARG A 219 -0.11 22.34 5.03
N PRO A 220 0.81 22.75 5.92
CA PRO A 220 1.28 24.12 5.96
C PRO A 220 2.20 24.45 4.76
N PRO A 221 2.25 25.69 4.22
CA PRO A 221 3.14 26.08 3.11
C PRO A 221 4.64 25.98 3.43
N GLN A 222 5.01 25.88 4.71
CA GLN A 222 6.41 25.66 5.11
C GLN A 222 6.81 24.18 5.02
N TYR A 223 5.84 23.28 4.90
CA TYR A 223 6.11 21.86 4.71
C TYR A 223 6.62 21.63 3.30
N TYR A 224 7.76 20.95 3.20
CA TYR A 224 8.35 20.53 1.96
C TYR A 224 8.11 19.03 1.79
N GLY A 225 7.29 18.67 0.81
CA GLY A 225 6.86 17.31 0.50
C GLY A 225 7.23 16.90 -0.92
N ILE A 226 6.68 15.76 -1.36
CA ILE A 226 6.97 15.22 -2.70
C ILE A 226 6.48 16.17 -3.80
N SER A 227 5.33 16.83 -3.59
CA SER A 227 4.80 17.80 -4.55
C SER A 227 5.81 18.92 -4.86
N GLU A 228 6.44 19.51 -3.83
CA GLU A 228 7.45 20.56 -4.06
C GLU A 228 8.75 19.98 -4.63
N MET A 229 9.15 18.77 -4.24
CA MET A 229 10.32 18.12 -4.82
C MET A 229 10.19 17.87 -6.32
N LEU A 230 8.99 17.51 -6.79
CA LEU A 230 8.68 17.38 -8.22
C LEU A 230 8.74 18.74 -8.91
N GLN A 231 8.14 19.78 -8.31
CA GLN A 231 8.14 21.14 -8.85
C GLN A 231 9.55 21.74 -8.95
N ASP A 232 10.39 21.52 -7.94
CA ASP A 232 11.76 22.00 -7.89
C ASP A 232 12.71 21.19 -8.79
N GLY A 233 12.24 20.09 -9.39
CA GLY A 233 13.02 19.26 -10.30
C GLY A 233 14.18 18.52 -9.64
N VAL A 234 14.08 18.24 -8.34
CA VAL A 234 15.12 17.53 -7.58
C VAL A 234 15.02 16.00 -7.70
N ILE A 235 13.94 15.49 -8.26
CA ILE A 235 13.69 14.07 -8.53
C ILE A 235 14.16 13.75 -9.95
N GLU A 236 14.97 12.70 -10.08
CA GLU A 236 15.38 12.09 -11.33
C GLU A 236 14.80 10.67 -11.38
N ASP A 237 14.19 10.31 -12.51
CA ASP A 237 13.54 9.00 -12.67
C ASP A 237 14.54 7.83 -12.66
N LEU A 238 14.08 6.67 -12.21
CA LEU A 238 14.90 5.46 -12.17
C LEU A 238 15.17 4.93 -13.58
N PRO A 239 16.42 4.55 -13.90
CA PRO A 239 16.70 3.76 -15.08
C PRO A 239 15.92 2.44 -15.08
N GLU A 240 15.61 1.92 -16.26
CA GLU A 240 14.94 0.62 -16.38
C GLU A 240 15.77 -0.48 -15.70
N SER A 241 15.11 -1.32 -14.89
CA SER A 241 15.75 -2.40 -14.12
C SER A 241 16.89 -1.95 -13.20
N PHE A 242 16.86 -0.70 -12.71
CA PHE A 242 17.92 -0.13 -11.87
C PHE A 242 18.20 -0.96 -10.61
N LYS A 243 19.50 -1.14 -10.35
CA LYS A 243 20.05 -1.66 -9.09
C LYS A 243 21.35 -0.92 -8.80
N ALA A 244 21.52 -0.43 -7.57
CA ALA A 244 22.71 0.32 -7.18
C ALA A 244 23.99 -0.53 -7.31
N LEU A 245 23.94 -1.80 -6.88
CA LEU A 245 24.93 -2.83 -7.21
C LEU A 245 24.50 -3.64 -8.44
N GLN A 246 25.26 -3.55 -9.53
CA GLN A 246 25.08 -4.38 -10.72
C GLN A 246 25.83 -5.70 -10.57
N SER A 247 25.30 -6.76 -11.15
CA SER A 247 25.91 -8.09 -11.19
C SER A 247 25.90 -8.61 -12.63
N GLN A 248 27.03 -9.10 -13.11
CA GLN A 248 27.17 -9.75 -14.42
C GLN A 248 27.82 -11.13 -14.25
N GLY A 249 27.37 -12.13 -15.02
CA GLY A 249 27.87 -13.50 -14.98
C GLY A 249 26.84 -14.54 -14.49
N SER A 250 27.24 -15.82 -14.49
CA SER A 250 26.42 -16.95 -14.02
C SER A 250 27.25 -17.93 -13.20
N GLY A 251 26.68 -18.48 -12.12
CA GLY A 251 27.38 -19.41 -11.24
C GLY A 251 28.39 -18.72 -10.33
N ASP A 252 29.61 -19.24 -10.24
CA ASP A 252 30.67 -18.73 -9.36
C ASP A 252 31.42 -17.50 -9.94
N GLU A 253 31.13 -17.08 -11.18
CA GLU A 253 31.76 -15.95 -11.87
C GLU A 253 30.90 -14.66 -11.85
N ILE A 254 30.23 -14.37 -10.73
CA ILE A 254 29.46 -13.12 -10.62
C ILE A 254 30.42 -11.97 -10.33
N VAL A 255 30.57 -11.06 -11.30
CA VAL A 255 31.30 -9.80 -11.13
C VAL A 255 30.32 -8.70 -10.72
N PHE A 256 30.63 -8.04 -9.61
CA PHE A 256 29.86 -6.92 -9.09
C PHE A 256 30.49 -5.58 -9.46
N ASN A 257 29.67 -4.64 -9.92
CA ASN A 257 30.08 -3.28 -10.27
C ASN A 257 29.11 -2.24 -9.69
N ILE A 258 29.61 -1.02 -9.44
CA ILE A 258 28.78 0.12 -9.03
C ILE A 258 28.02 0.62 -10.27
N HIS A 259 26.71 0.84 -10.16
CA HIS A 259 25.94 1.43 -11.24
C HIS A 259 26.43 2.88 -11.55
N PRO A 260 26.59 3.30 -12.82
CA PRO A 260 27.09 4.64 -13.16
C PRO A 260 26.33 5.80 -12.48
N LYS A 261 24.98 5.73 -12.42
CA LYS A 261 24.17 6.69 -11.67
C LYS A 261 24.52 6.80 -10.17
N VAL A 262 24.93 5.71 -9.53
CA VAL A 262 25.40 5.78 -8.13
C VAL A 262 26.70 6.58 -8.06
N GLU A 263 27.62 6.37 -9.00
CA GLU A 263 28.86 7.16 -9.07
C GLU A 263 28.59 8.64 -9.33
N ASP A 264 27.64 8.97 -10.21
CA ASP A 264 27.21 10.36 -10.46
C ASP A 264 26.73 11.03 -9.16
N TYR A 265 25.93 10.33 -8.37
CA TYR A 265 25.37 10.83 -7.11
C TYR A 265 26.44 10.97 -6.02
N VAL A 266 27.36 10.01 -5.92
CA VAL A 266 28.51 10.11 -4.99
C VAL A 266 29.43 11.26 -5.39
N ARG A 267 29.67 11.47 -6.69
CA ARG A 267 30.42 12.64 -7.18
C ARG A 267 29.71 13.95 -6.85
N HIS A 268 28.39 14.00 -6.95
CA HIS A 268 27.60 15.16 -6.51
C HIS A 268 27.78 15.42 -5.00
N LEU A 269 27.72 14.41 -4.13
CA LEU A 269 28.05 14.61 -2.70
C LEU A 269 29.46 15.17 -2.50
N ASN A 270 30.43 14.75 -3.31
CA ASN A 270 31.82 15.19 -3.21
C ASN A 270 32.05 16.64 -3.66
N THR A 271 31.07 17.32 -4.27
CA THR A 271 31.16 18.77 -4.53
C THR A 271 30.89 19.61 -3.29
N PHE A 272 30.34 19.03 -2.23
CA PHE A 272 30.05 19.71 -0.96
C PHE A 272 31.18 19.54 0.04
N GLU A 273 31.28 20.45 1.01
CA GLU A 273 32.21 20.32 2.14
C GLU A 273 31.80 19.16 3.07
N ASP A 274 30.50 19.08 3.37
CA ASP A 274 29.88 18.05 4.19
C ASP A 274 28.53 17.62 3.60
N GLY A 275 28.05 16.46 4.03
CA GLY A 275 26.71 16.03 3.68
C GLY A 275 26.45 14.53 3.79
N LEU A 276 25.18 14.19 3.61
CA LEU A 276 24.65 12.84 3.63
C LEU A 276 24.15 12.44 2.25
N GLY A 277 24.71 11.36 1.70
CA GLY A 277 24.12 10.60 0.60
C GLY A 277 23.48 9.32 1.14
N ILE A 278 22.27 8.98 0.74
CA ILE A 278 21.58 7.76 1.19
C ILE A 278 21.31 6.84 0.00
N ILE A 279 21.69 5.56 0.10
CA ILE A 279 21.45 4.54 -0.92
C ILE A 279 20.73 3.37 -0.26
N ARG A 280 19.60 2.94 -0.80
CA ARG A 280 18.95 1.71 -0.35
C ARG A 280 19.40 0.50 -1.18
N GLU A 281 19.67 -0.59 -0.49
CA GLU A 281 19.89 -1.91 -1.10
C GLU A 281 18.88 -2.94 -0.56
N SER A 282 18.67 -4.00 -1.34
CA SER A 282 17.61 -4.98 -1.07
C SER A 282 17.93 -5.95 0.05
N ASN A 283 19.22 -6.26 0.26
CA ASN A 283 19.67 -7.16 1.31
C ASN A 283 21.10 -6.82 1.79
N SER A 284 21.48 -7.39 2.94
CA SER A 284 22.76 -7.14 3.61
C SER A 284 23.96 -7.50 2.73
N SER A 285 23.91 -8.65 2.04
CA SER A 285 25.01 -9.11 1.19
C SER A 285 25.34 -8.11 0.08
N ARG A 286 24.31 -7.61 -0.62
CA ARG A 286 24.46 -6.59 -1.66
C ARG A 286 24.92 -5.25 -1.09
N ALA A 287 24.40 -4.84 0.05
CA ALA A 287 24.82 -3.60 0.71
C ALA A 287 26.29 -3.63 1.11
N LEU A 288 26.78 -4.75 1.65
CA LEU A 288 28.18 -4.92 2.04
C LEU A 288 29.12 -4.95 0.85
N GLU A 289 28.69 -5.58 -0.25
CA GLU A 289 29.48 -5.59 -1.48
C GLU A 289 29.52 -4.20 -2.14
N LEU A 290 28.40 -3.49 -2.20
CA LEU A 290 28.36 -2.09 -2.65
C LEU A 290 29.25 -1.20 -1.78
N ARG A 291 29.20 -1.37 -0.46
CA ARG A 291 30.08 -0.67 0.48
C ARG A 291 31.54 -0.92 0.17
N ARG A 292 31.93 -2.18 -0.05
CA ARG A 292 33.32 -2.57 -0.39
C ARG A 292 33.80 -1.85 -1.65
N LEU A 293 32.99 -1.84 -2.71
CA LEU A 293 33.32 -1.18 -3.96
C LEU A 293 33.43 0.34 -3.80
N LEU A 294 32.46 0.98 -3.12
CA LEU A 294 32.48 2.42 -2.88
C LEU A 294 33.66 2.85 -2.00
N LEU A 295 34.03 2.06 -0.98
CA LEU A 295 35.24 2.30 -0.20
C LEU A 295 36.49 2.20 -1.07
N GLY A 296 36.55 1.25 -2.01
CA GLY A 296 37.66 1.14 -2.95
C GLY A 296 37.80 2.37 -3.84
N ALA A 297 36.69 2.88 -4.37
CA ALA A 297 36.68 4.01 -5.31
C ALA A 297 36.81 5.39 -4.63
N TYR A 298 36.24 5.57 -3.42
CA TYR A 298 36.05 6.89 -2.80
C TYR A 298 36.65 7.05 -1.40
N LYS A 299 37.55 6.15 -0.96
CA LYS A 299 38.14 6.11 0.41
C LYS A 299 38.56 7.46 0.99
N ASN A 300 39.14 8.33 0.15
CA ASN A 300 39.72 9.61 0.57
C ASN A 300 38.75 10.80 0.37
N GLN A 301 37.56 10.56 -0.20
CA GLN A 301 36.60 11.61 -0.55
C GLN A 301 35.41 11.62 0.42
N CYS A 302 34.89 10.45 0.78
CA CYS A 302 33.77 10.30 1.69
C CYS A 302 33.90 9.05 2.57
N ARG A 303 33.22 9.04 3.71
CA ARG A 303 33.00 7.81 4.48
C ARG A 303 31.84 7.03 3.90
N VAL A 304 31.92 5.71 3.94
CA VAL A 304 30.83 4.82 3.50
C VAL A 304 30.45 3.93 4.67
N ILE A 305 29.18 3.94 5.06
CA ILE A 305 28.63 3.23 6.21
C ILE A 305 27.41 2.44 5.78
N ALA A 306 27.32 1.16 6.17
CA ALA A 306 26.13 0.34 6.00
C ALA A 306 25.40 0.17 7.33
N ILE A 307 24.09 0.41 7.33
CA ILE A 307 23.22 0.18 8.50
C ILE A 307 22.07 -0.77 8.14
N GLY A 308 21.71 -1.63 9.08
CA GLY A 308 20.65 -2.61 8.91
C GLY A 308 20.39 -3.37 10.21
N SER A 309 19.51 -4.37 10.13
CA SER A 309 19.20 -5.29 11.23
C SER A 309 20.18 -6.47 11.33
N ASP A 310 21.00 -6.67 10.31
CA ASP A 310 21.97 -7.77 10.19
C ASP A 310 23.27 -7.43 10.94
N SER A 311 23.85 -8.41 11.63
CA SER A 311 25.13 -8.26 12.35
C SER A 311 26.32 -7.98 11.42
N GLY A 312 26.18 -8.24 10.12
CA GLY A 312 27.18 -7.88 9.12
C GLY A 312 27.27 -6.37 8.83
N CYS A 313 26.28 -5.57 9.21
CA CYS A 313 26.29 -4.11 9.02
C CYS A 313 27.28 -3.42 9.98
N ASP A 314 27.75 -2.21 9.64
CA ASP A 314 28.69 -1.46 10.49
C ASP A 314 28.05 -1.07 11.83
N PHE A 315 26.77 -0.70 11.79
CA PHE A 315 25.99 -0.31 12.96
C PHE A 315 24.56 -0.82 12.85
N GLY A 316 23.93 -1.04 14.00
CA GLY A 316 22.47 -1.08 14.07
C GLY A 316 21.86 0.26 13.64
N ILE A 317 20.58 0.26 13.24
CA ILE A 317 19.95 1.42 12.59
C ILE A 317 20.09 2.72 13.41
N ASN A 318 19.79 2.68 14.70
CA ASN A 318 19.74 3.90 15.53
C ASN A 318 21.13 4.37 15.97
N GLU A 319 22.04 3.45 16.28
CA GLU A 319 23.45 3.76 16.52
C GLU A 319 24.07 4.40 15.28
N GLY A 320 23.78 3.83 14.11
CA GLY A 320 24.22 4.35 12.82
C GLY A 320 23.72 5.78 12.57
N ILE A 321 22.44 6.08 12.80
CA ILE A 321 21.91 7.45 12.64
C ILE A 321 22.61 8.45 13.58
N LYS A 322 22.89 8.06 14.84
CA LYS A 322 23.62 8.90 15.79
C LYS A 322 25.07 9.14 15.37
N GLU A 323 25.77 8.09 14.92
CA GLU A 323 27.15 8.22 14.43
C GLU A 323 27.18 9.11 13.20
N ILE A 324 26.29 8.90 12.22
CA ILE A 324 26.20 9.74 11.02
C ILE A 324 25.96 11.20 11.37
N SER A 325 25.07 11.47 12.33
CA SER A 325 24.83 12.82 12.84
C SER A 325 26.12 13.44 13.41
N SER A 326 26.90 12.67 14.15
CA SER A 326 28.19 13.10 14.70
C SER A 326 29.22 13.38 13.60
N LEU A 327 29.36 12.48 12.63
CA LEU A 327 30.30 12.61 11.52
C LEU A 327 30.03 13.86 10.68
N ILE A 328 28.77 14.14 10.40
CA ILE A 328 28.39 15.27 9.54
C ILE A 328 28.38 16.56 10.36
N LEU A 329 27.56 16.64 11.42
CA LEU A 329 27.30 17.90 12.11
C LEU A 329 28.45 18.36 12.99
N LYS A 330 29.23 17.43 13.57
CA LYS A 330 30.34 17.76 14.47
C LYS A 330 31.69 17.71 13.78
N ARG A 331 31.87 16.80 12.82
CA ARG A 331 33.16 16.56 12.16
C ARG A 331 33.21 17.07 10.71
N GLY A 332 32.12 17.61 10.18
CA GLY A 332 32.08 18.20 8.84
C GLY A 332 32.41 17.21 7.73
N GLN A 333 31.99 15.95 7.86
CA GLN A 333 32.34 14.89 6.90
C GLN A 333 31.25 14.66 5.87
N ARG A 334 31.67 14.20 4.69
CA ARG A 334 30.81 13.58 3.68
C ARG A 334 30.61 12.11 4.00
N VAL A 335 29.36 11.67 4.07
CA VAL A 335 29.00 10.30 4.39
C VAL A 335 28.03 9.75 3.35
N VAL A 336 28.35 8.60 2.78
CA VAL A 336 27.44 7.75 2.03
C VAL A 336 26.91 6.68 2.98
N LEU A 337 25.62 6.72 3.23
CA LEU A 337 24.88 5.76 4.04
C LEU A 337 24.19 4.74 3.13
N ILE A 338 24.52 3.47 3.28
CA ILE A 338 23.82 2.35 2.65
C ILE A 338 22.82 1.77 3.65
N VAL A 339 21.55 1.70 3.29
CA VAL A 339 20.48 1.21 4.17
C VAL A 339 19.88 -0.08 3.65
N VAL A 340 19.69 -1.05 4.55
CA VAL A 340 18.96 -2.31 4.30
C VAL A 340 17.82 -2.41 5.29
N GLN A 341 16.57 -2.45 4.79
CA GLN A 341 15.35 -2.48 5.62
C GLN A 341 15.31 -1.40 6.73
N ALA A 342 16.12 -0.35 6.59
CA ALA A 342 16.22 0.78 7.50
C ALA A 342 15.68 2.05 6.84
N LEU A 343 15.43 3.09 7.62
CA LEU A 343 14.78 4.32 7.15
C LEU A 343 13.48 4.01 6.38
N THR A 344 12.68 3.10 6.93
CA THR A 344 11.29 2.85 6.54
C THR A 344 10.37 3.86 7.24
N ALA A 345 9.04 3.67 7.14
CA ALA A 345 8.04 4.52 7.78
C ALA A 345 8.35 4.84 9.27
N GLY A 346 7.95 6.03 9.72
CA GLY A 346 8.13 6.48 11.11
C GLY A 346 9.50 7.03 11.56
N LYS A 347 10.62 6.89 10.83
CA LYS A 347 11.92 7.46 11.27
C LYS A 347 12.14 8.89 10.77
N ASP A 348 12.42 9.84 11.65
CA ASP A 348 12.78 11.22 11.27
C ASP A 348 14.31 11.43 11.31
N LEU A 349 14.87 12.05 10.27
CA LEU A 349 16.28 12.45 10.20
C LEU A 349 16.56 13.76 10.97
N GLY A 350 15.52 14.49 11.37
CA GLY A 350 15.62 15.74 12.11
C GLY A 350 16.52 16.75 11.40
N ILE A 351 17.47 17.33 12.13
CA ILE A 351 18.38 18.35 11.60
C ILE A 351 19.30 17.83 10.48
N LEU A 352 19.49 16.51 10.33
CA LEU A 352 20.29 15.96 9.24
C LEU A 352 19.69 16.26 7.87
N LYS A 353 18.39 16.55 7.77
CA LYS A 353 17.75 16.93 6.49
C LYS A 353 18.40 18.15 5.85
N GLU A 354 18.91 19.08 6.66
CA GLU A 354 19.64 20.26 6.17
C GLU A 354 20.98 19.90 5.48
N LYS A 355 21.48 18.69 5.73
CA LYS A 355 22.75 18.18 5.24
C LYS A 355 22.60 17.05 4.22
N VAL A 356 21.38 16.67 3.85
CA VAL A 356 21.16 15.70 2.77
C VAL A 356 21.61 16.30 1.44
N ARG A 357 22.36 15.53 0.65
CA ARG A 357 22.81 15.90 -0.70
C ARG A 357 22.28 14.96 -1.76
N PHE A 358 22.07 13.68 -1.43
CA PHE A 358 21.32 12.82 -2.32
C PHE A 358 20.60 11.66 -1.64
N GLY A 359 19.59 11.12 -2.32
CA GLY A 359 18.92 9.86 -2.00
C GLY A 359 18.78 8.97 -3.23
N ILE A 360 18.85 7.64 -3.05
CA ILE A 360 18.56 6.64 -4.08
C ILE A 360 17.57 5.63 -3.50
N GLU A 361 16.31 5.69 -3.95
CA GLU A 361 15.22 4.80 -3.55
C GLU A 361 14.82 3.91 -4.74
N PRO A 362 15.31 2.66 -4.78
CA PRO A 362 15.06 1.75 -5.91
C PRO A 362 13.70 1.04 -5.83
N ARG A 363 12.90 1.25 -4.76
CA ARG A 363 11.59 0.60 -4.64
C ARG A 363 10.56 1.32 -5.49
N ASP A 364 10.13 0.66 -6.54
CA ASP A 364 9.21 1.15 -7.58
C ASP A 364 7.91 0.32 -7.69
N LYS A 365 7.80 -0.82 -6.99
CA LYS A 365 6.68 -1.76 -7.15
C LYS A 365 5.46 -1.49 -6.27
N GLN A 366 5.57 -0.63 -5.27
CA GLN A 366 4.50 -0.33 -4.32
C GLN A 366 4.50 1.15 -3.94
N LEU A 367 3.35 1.81 -4.10
CA LEU A 367 3.21 3.26 -3.93
C LEU A 367 3.66 3.74 -2.55
N ALA A 368 3.11 3.14 -1.48
CA ALA A 368 3.46 3.50 -0.11
C ALA A 368 4.96 3.31 0.18
N ASN A 369 5.54 2.19 -0.25
CA ASN A 369 6.94 1.89 0.04
C ASN A 369 7.92 2.79 -0.70
N GLY A 370 7.61 3.17 -1.95
CA GLY A 370 8.39 4.12 -2.73
C GLY A 370 8.31 5.53 -2.14
N ALA A 371 7.09 6.01 -1.85
CA ALA A 371 6.86 7.35 -1.32
C ALA A 371 7.39 7.50 0.12
N GLN A 372 7.09 6.56 1.02
CA GLN A 372 7.49 6.65 2.44
C GLN A 372 8.92 6.23 2.75
N GLY A 373 9.65 5.75 1.74
CA GLY A 373 11.05 5.41 1.80
C GLY A 373 11.95 6.63 1.99
N ILE A 374 13.07 6.66 1.26
CA ILE A 374 14.02 7.78 1.35
C ILE A 374 13.36 9.10 0.95
N ALA A 375 12.49 9.10 -0.07
CA ALA A 375 11.71 10.27 -0.49
C ALA A 375 10.95 10.89 0.70
N GLY A 376 10.14 10.06 1.38
CA GLY A 376 9.41 10.46 2.56
C GLY A 376 10.28 10.89 3.73
N ARG A 377 11.53 10.40 3.83
CA ARG A 377 12.51 10.86 4.83
C ARG A 377 13.03 12.27 4.57
N PHE A 378 13.00 12.71 3.30
CA PHE A 378 13.37 14.06 2.90
C PHE A 378 12.20 15.04 3.02
N CYS A 379 10.98 14.58 3.33
CA CYS A 379 9.87 15.48 3.61
C CYS A 379 9.96 16.12 5.01
N GLY A 380 9.29 17.26 5.18
CA GLY A 380 9.08 17.90 6.48
C GLY A 380 9.45 19.38 6.50
N TYR A 381 9.84 19.86 7.67
CA TYR A 381 10.11 21.28 7.94
C TYR A 381 11.62 21.57 7.92
N HIS A 382 12.18 21.83 6.74
CA HIS A 382 13.59 22.23 6.57
C HIS A 382 13.76 23.10 5.32
N LYS A 383 14.90 23.79 5.23
CA LYS A 383 15.19 24.75 4.16
C LYS A 383 16.06 24.20 3.04
N ASN A 384 16.64 23.02 3.21
CA ASN A 384 17.43 22.40 2.16
C ASN A 384 16.63 22.17 0.87
N ARG A 385 17.13 22.73 -0.23
CA ARG A 385 16.65 22.56 -1.61
C ARG A 385 17.77 22.12 -2.55
N ASP A 386 18.98 21.90 -2.02
CA ASP A 386 20.17 21.55 -2.79
C ASP A 386 20.52 20.08 -2.54
N PHE A 387 19.69 19.21 -3.13
CA PHE A 387 19.89 17.77 -3.12
C PHE A 387 19.30 17.13 -4.38
N LYS A 388 19.67 15.87 -4.63
CA LYS A 388 19.09 15.04 -5.70
C LYS A 388 18.43 13.78 -5.16
N LEU A 389 17.36 13.33 -5.81
CA LEU A 389 16.68 12.08 -5.44
C LEU A 389 16.51 11.22 -6.69
N LEU A 390 17.14 10.04 -6.72
CA LEU A 390 16.89 9.01 -7.74
C LEU A 390 15.76 8.10 -7.24
N ALA A 391 14.58 8.21 -7.84
CA ALA A 391 13.38 7.46 -7.45
C ALA A 391 12.39 7.41 -8.61
N SER A 392 11.41 6.50 -8.56
CA SER A 392 10.38 6.43 -9.62
C SER A 392 9.55 7.71 -9.64
N GLU A 393 9.73 8.54 -10.67
CA GLU A 393 9.04 9.82 -10.83
C GLU A 393 7.53 9.60 -11.02
N SER A 394 7.17 8.59 -11.82
CA SER A 394 5.77 8.18 -12.01
C SER A 394 5.11 7.83 -10.67
N LEU A 395 5.73 6.97 -9.86
CA LEU A 395 5.20 6.58 -8.55
C LEU A 395 5.05 7.78 -7.61
N LEU A 396 6.07 8.64 -7.53
CA LEU A 396 6.03 9.82 -6.66
C LEU A 396 5.01 10.86 -7.13
N SER A 397 4.78 10.99 -8.45
CA SER A 397 3.76 11.86 -9.02
C SER A 397 2.35 11.40 -8.64
N HIS A 398 2.08 10.10 -8.71
CA HIS A 398 0.78 9.55 -8.27
C HIS A 398 0.58 9.71 -6.76
N TYR A 399 1.63 9.55 -5.95
CA TYR A 399 1.54 9.85 -4.52
C TYR A 399 1.27 11.33 -4.26
N ALA A 400 1.91 12.25 -5.00
CA ALA A 400 1.68 13.68 -4.86
C ALA A 400 0.23 14.08 -5.17
N GLN A 401 -0.38 13.45 -6.18
CA GLN A 401 -1.81 13.64 -6.48
C GLN A 401 -2.68 13.16 -5.30
N PHE A 402 -2.42 11.96 -4.78
CA PHE A 402 -3.12 11.42 -3.62
C PHE A 402 -2.95 12.27 -2.35
N GLU A 403 -1.75 12.83 -2.12
CA GLU A 403 -1.48 13.71 -0.98
C GLU A 403 -2.27 15.02 -1.06
N GLN A 404 -2.56 15.51 -2.26
CA GLN A 404 -3.34 16.73 -2.49
C GLN A 404 -4.84 16.47 -2.42
N ASP A 405 -5.28 15.32 -2.91
CA ASP A 405 -6.66 14.89 -2.91
C ASP A 405 -6.72 13.37 -2.70
N TRP A 406 -7.20 12.95 -1.52
CA TRP A 406 -7.28 11.53 -1.20
C TRP A 406 -8.40 10.83 -1.97
N GLU A 407 -9.42 11.57 -2.45
CA GLU A 407 -10.54 11.01 -3.21
C GLU A 407 -10.10 10.47 -4.58
N ILE A 408 -8.95 10.92 -5.09
CA ILE A 408 -8.36 10.37 -6.32
C ILE A 408 -8.10 8.86 -6.24
N PHE A 409 -8.04 8.30 -5.03
CA PHE A 409 -8.00 6.86 -4.82
C PHE A 409 -9.17 6.14 -5.53
N ALA A 410 -10.35 6.76 -5.60
CA ALA A 410 -11.54 6.25 -6.26
C ALA A 410 -11.49 6.34 -7.81
N ASP A 411 -10.55 7.11 -8.38
CA ASP A 411 -10.40 7.28 -9.82
C ASP A 411 -9.80 6.02 -10.50
N GLU A 412 -10.54 5.46 -11.46
CA GLU A 412 -10.11 4.31 -12.27
C GLU A 412 -8.90 4.61 -13.16
N GLU A 413 -8.83 5.81 -13.74
CA GLU A 413 -7.72 6.23 -14.59
C GLU A 413 -6.43 6.32 -13.78
N TRP A 414 -6.51 6.91 -12.58
CA TRP A 414 -5.39 6.98 -11.65
C TRP A 414 -4.87 5.58 -11.28
N ARG A 415 -5.76 4.63 -10.96
CA ARG A 415 -5.38 3.24 -10.66
C ARG A 415 -4.79 2.52 -11.87
N ASN A 416 -5.38 2.70 -13.05
CA ASN A 416 -4.91 2.10 -14.29
C ASN A 416 -3.52 2.61 -14.66
N ASN A 417 -3.24 3.91 -14.49
CA ASN A 417 -1.93 4.50 -14.77
C ASN A 417 -0.84 3.93 -13.86
N LEU A 418 -1.13 3.72 -12.57
CA LEU A 418 -0.23 3.02 -11.65
C LEU A 418 0.04 1.57 -12.08
N TYR A 419 -1.01 0.82 -12.41
CA TYR A 419 -0.87 -0.57 -12.87
C TYR A 419 0.00 -0.67 -14.13
N ASN A 420 -0.23 0.23 -15.08
CA ASN A 420 0.50 0.30 -16.34
C ASN A 420 1.97 0.74 -16.16
N ALA A 421 2.28 1.45 -15.07
CA ALA A 421 3.64 1.77 -14.64
C ALA A 421 4.36 0.63 -13.90
N ASP A 422 3.82 -0.60 -13.96
CA ASP A 422 4.33 -1.80 -13.28
C ASP A 422 4.35 -1.68 -11.73
N VAL A 423 3.50 -0.80 -11.19
CA VAL A 423 3.21 -0.74 -9.75
C VAL A 423 2.20 -1.85 -9.43
N ARG A 424 2.59 -2.77 -8.55
CA ARG A 424 1.82 -3.99 -8.23
C ARG A 424 0.81 -3.81 -7.10
N GLY A 425 0.91 -2.71 -6.35
CA GLY A 425 -0.05 -2.38 -5.29
C GLY A 425 0.19 -1.02 -4.67
N LEU A 426 -0.79 -0.56 -3.90
CA LEU A 426 -0.70 0.69 -3.15
C LEU A 426 0.07 0.48 -1.85
N SER A 427 -0.18 -0.65 -1.18
CA SER A 427 0.49 -1.05 0.05
C SER A 427 0.88 -2.54 -0.01
N THR A 428 1.26 -3.12 1.13
CA THR A 428 1.48 -4.58 1.23
C THR A 428 0.17 -5.37 1.18
N HIS A 429 -0.91 -4.77 1.68
CA HIS A 429 -2.24 -5.38 1.82
C HIS A 429 -3.23 -4.95 0.73
N THR A 430 -2.96 -3.83 0.07
CA THR A 430 -3.76 -3.27 -1.03
C THR A 430 -3.07 -3.54 -2.38
N ARG A 431 -3.53 -4.53 -3.15
CA ARG A 431 -2.91 -4.93 -4.42
C ARG A 431 -3.82 -4.65 -5.61
N PHE A 432 -3.23 -4.33 -6.76
CA PHE A 432 -4.01 -4.17 -7.98
C PHE A 432 -4.30 -5.53 -8.61
N VAL A 433 -5.55 -5.73 -9.01
CA VAL A 433 -6.01 -6.87 -9.78
C VAL A 433 -6.62 -6.36 -11.08
N ASN A 434 -6.11 -6.89 -12.19
CA ASN A 434 -6.69 -6.61 -13.49
C ASN A 434 -7.97 -7.45 -13.63
N MET A 435 -9.12 -6.80 -13.52
CA MET A 435 -10.43 -7.43 -13.70
C MET A 435 -10.75 -7.60 -15.18
N GLN A 436 -10.32 -6.62 -15.99
CA GLN A 436 -10.58 -6.58 -17.40
C GLN A 436 -9.42 -5.91 -18.12
N SER A 437 -8.79 -6.64 -19.05
CA SER A 437 -7.77 -6.06 -19.92
C SER A 437 -8.41 -5.21 -21.00
N GLU A 438 -7.74 -4.13 -21.39
CA GLU A 438 -8.17 -3.33 -22.53
C GLU A 438 -8.20 -4.16 -23.81
N GLY A 439 -9.25 -3.96 -24.60
CA GLY A 439 -9.34 -4.45 -25.97
C GLY A 439 -10.64 -5.17 -26.28
N ALA A 440 -10.56 -6.02 -27.29
CA ALA A 440 -11.70 -6.77 -27.81
C ALA A 440 -12.21 -7.81 -26.81
N PHE A 441 -13.48 -7.68 -26.44
CA PHE A 441 -14.24 -8.61 -25.60
C PHE A 441 -15.46 -9.12 -26.38
N THR A 442 -15.74 -10.41 -26.31
CA THR A 442 -16.96 -10.98 -26.88
C THR A 442 -17.76 -11.65 -25.76
N PRO A 443 -18.91 -11.08 -25.33
CA PRO A 443 -19.69 -11.63 -24.23
C PRO A 443 -20.28 -13.00 -24.58
N ILE A 444 -20.51 -13.83 -23.57
CA ILE A 444 -21.24 -15.09 -23.71
C ILE A 444 -22.72 -14.85 -23.41
N VAL A 445 -23.59 -15.15 -24.38
CA VAL A 445 -25.04 -14.93 -24.28
C VAL A 445 -25.73 -16.10 -23.59
N SER A 446 -25.28 -17.32 -23.88
CA SER A 446 -25.83 -18.54 -23.28
C SER A 446 -24.80 -19.67 -23.26
N ILE A 447 -24.96 -20.57 -22.28
CA ILE A 447 -24.19 -21.80 -22.15
C ILE A 447 -25.17 -22.95 -21.94
N GLU A 448 -25.02 -24.01 -22.72
CA GLU A 448 -25.86 -25.21 -22.64
C GLU A 448 -24.99 -26.47 -22.68
N ASP A 449 -25.31 -27.44 -21.84
CA ASP A 449 -24.59 -28.72 -21.76
C ASP A 449 -25.49 -29.85 -22.24
N ILE A 450 -24.99 -30.68 -23.17
CA ILE A 450 -25.68 -31.86 -23.67
C ILE A 450 -24.79 -33.08 -23.47
N ASP A 451 -25.25 -34.04 -22.67
CA ASP A 451 -24.53 -35.29 -22.46
C ASP A 451 -24.55 -36.19 -23.69
N TYR A 452 -23.59 -37.12 -23.78
CA TYR A 452 -23.43 -37.97 -24.96
C TYR A 452 -24.67 -38.84 -25.24
N THR A 453 -25.33 -39.36 -24.21
CA THR A 453 -26.55 -40.18 -24.37
C THR A 453 -27.67 -39.36 -25.01
N SER A 454 -27.79 -38.10 -24.63
CA SER A 454 -28.76 -37.15 -25.16
C SER A 454 -28.41 -36.72 -26.58
N LEU A 455 -27.12 -36.60 -26.93
CA LEU A 455 -26.67 -36.35 -28.32
C LEU A 455 -27.08 -37.44 -29.30
N LEU A 456 -27.30 -38.68 -28.85
CA LEU A 456 -27.79 -39.77 -29.70
C LEU A 456 -29.32 -39.70 -29.93
N SER A 457 -30.02 -38.78 -29.25
CA SER A 457 -31.47 -38.63 -29.37
C SER A 457 -31.86 -37.65 -30.48
N GLY A 458 -33.03 -37.87 -31.10
CA GLY A 458 -33.58 -36.94 -32.09
C GLY A 458 -33.91 -35.54 -31.52
N LYS A 459 -33.97 -35.39 -30.19
CA LYS A 459 -34.20 -34.11 -29.52
C LYS A 459 -32.95 -33.22 -29.55
N ALA A 460 -31.77 -33.79 -29.32
CA ALA A 460 -30.51 -33.04 -29.39
C ALA A 460 -30.23 -32.53 -30.81
N ARG A 461 -30.65 -33.26 -31.86
CA ARG A 461 -30.58 -32.77 -33.24
C ARG A 461 -31.39 -31.48 -33.46
N LEU A 462 -32.55 -31.35 -32.82
CA LEU A 462 -33.37 -30.13 -32.87
C LEU A 462 -32.73 -28.97 -32.10
N GLU A 463 -32.07 -29.26 -30.97
CA GLU A 463 -31.33 -28.26 -30.17
C GLU A 463 -30.03 -27.79 -30.89
N LEU A 464 -29.51 -28.62 -31.79
CA LEU A 464 -28.33 -28.35 -32.63
C LEU A 464 -28.70 -27.99 -34.09
N ASP A 465 -29.82 -27.31 -34.31
CA ASP A 465 -30.29 -26.91 -35.65
C ASP A 465 -29.33 -25.97 -36.40
N PHE A 466 -28.45 -25.28 -35.66
CA PHE A 466 -27.42 -24.39 -36.18
C PHE A 466 -26.21 -25.11 -36.81
N ILE A 467 -26.12 -26.44 -36.71
CA ILE A 467 -25.19 -27.28 -37.48
C ILE A 467 -25.90 -28.10 -38.54
N ASP A 468 -25.25 -28.27 -39.69
CA ASP A 468 -25.74 -29.15 -40.76
C ASP A 468 -25.57 -30.63 -40.40
N ASP A 469 -26.23 -31.50 -41.16
CA ASP A 469 -26.25 -32.94 -40.87
C ASP A 469 -24.84 -33.55 -40.98
N ASP A 470 -24.02 -33.10 -41.94
CA ASP A 470 -22.64 -33.56 -42.09
C ASP A 470 -21.75 -33.17 -40.89
N ALA A 471 -21.96 -31.99 -40.31
CA ALA A 471 -21.28 -31.53 -39.12
C ALA A 471 -21.79 -32.24 -37.86
N TYR A 472 -23.09 -32.57 -37.81
CA TYR A 472 -23.68 -33.36 -36.73
C TYR A 472 -23.12 -34.79 -36.68
N GLU A 473 -23.07 -35.48 -37.80
CA GLU A 473 -22.46 -36.81 -37.89
C GLU A 473 -20.97 -36.77 -37.51
N ARG A 474 -20.25 -35.72 -37.95
CA ARG A 474 -18.86 -35.51 -37.54
C ARG A 474 -18.72 -35.27 -36.04
N LEU A 475 -19.65 -34.53 -35.44
CA LEU A 475 -19.67 -34.29 -34.00
C LEU A 475 -19.77 -35.61 -33.23
N LEU A 476 -20.67 -36.50 -33.65
CA LEU A 476 -20.83 -37.83 -33.04
C LEU A 476 -19.58 -38.70 -33.20
N SER A 477 -18.93 -38.65 -34.38
CA SER A 477 -17.70 -39.41 -34.65
C SER A 477 -16.56 -39.10 -33.68
N PHE A 478 -16.57 -37.93 -33.03
CA PHE A 478 -15.53 -37.57 -32.06
C PHE A 478 -15.61 -38.35 -30.74
N PHE A 479 -16.75 -39.00 -30.47
CA PHE A 479 -16.99 -39.84 -29.29
C PHE A 479 -16.69 -41.32 -29.54
N GLU A 480 -16.28 -41.69 -30.76
CA GLU A 480 -15.89 -43.06 -31.08
C GLU A 480 -14.48 -43.38 -30.55
N ASP A 481 -14.28 -44.62 -30.13
CA ASP A 481 -13.00 -45.15 -29.64
C ASP A 481 -11.87 -44.95 -30.65
N SER A 482 -12.18 -45.18 -31.92
CA SER A 482 -11.29 -44.97 -33.06
C SER A 482 -10.76 -43.53 -33.15
N PHE A 483 -11.50 -42.54 -32.65
CA PHE A 483 -11.13 -41.14 -32.68
C PHE A 483 -10.41 -40.69 -31.40
N TYR A 484 -10.95 -41.01 -30.21
CA TYR A 484 -10.37 -40.50 -28.97
C TYR A 484 -9.09 -41.23 -28.54
N ASP A 485 -8.87 -42.47 -29.00
CA ASP A 485 -7.63 -43.23 -28.79
C ASP A 485 -6.61 -43.07 -29.94
N ALA A 486 -6.93 -42.30 -31.00
CA ALA A 486 -6.01 -42.02 -32.09
C ALA A 486 -4.83 -41.13 -31.67
N ALA A 487 -3.64 -41.43 -32.21
CA ALA A 487 -2.40 -40.69 -31.93
C ALA A 487 -2.38 -39.24 -32.48
N THR A 488 -3.20 -38.93 -33.49
CA THR A 488 -3.29 -37.59 -34.10
C THR A 488 -4.73 -37.19 -34.32
N LYS A 489 -5.17 -36.10 -33.68
CA LYS A 489 -6.56 -35.59 -33.71
C LYS A 489 -6.73 -34.40 -34.67
N GLY A 490 -6.18 -34.52 -35.87
CA GLY A 490 -6.09 -33.44 -36.86
C GLY A 490 -7.34 -33.22 -37.73
N MET A 491 -8.56 -33.29 -37.16
CA MET A 491 -9.80 -33.11 -37.94
C MET A 491 -10.41 -31.71 -37.70
N ARG A 492 -10.79 -31.02 -38.77
CA ARG A 492 -11.51 -29.73 -38.69
C ARG A 492 -13.03 -29.96 -38.70
N PHE A 493 -13.75 -29.22 -37.86
CA PHE A 493 -15.21 -29.25 -37.84
C PHE A 493 -15.83 -28.71 -39.14
N ASN A 494 -15.19 -27.73 -39.78
CA ASN A 494 -15.58 -27.13 -41.07
C ASN A 494 -17.04 -26.64 -41.17
N GLN A 495 -17.59 -26.04 -40.10
CA GLN A 495 -18.88 -25.35 -40.15
C GLN A 495 -18.67 -23.83 -40.04
N LYS A 496 -19.32 -23.06 -40.92
CA LYS A 496 -19.20 -21.59 -40.91
C LYS A 496 -19.86 -21.03 -39.65
N GLY A 497 -19.21 -20.05 -39.02
CA GLY A 497 -19.73 -19.41 -37.81
C GLY A 497 -19.55 -20.23 -36.53
N ILE A 498 -18.92 -21.41 -36.61
CA ILE A 498 -18.72 -22.29 -35.45
C ILE A 498 -17.24 -22.61 -35.25
N THR A 499 -16.83 -22.62 -33.99
CA THR A 499 -15.51 -23.05 -33.56
C THR A 499 -15.64 -24.18 -32.55
N VAL A 500 -14.76 -25.17 -32.63
CA VAL A 500 -14.81 -26.35 -31.77
C VAL A 500 -13.46 -26.56 -31.11
N ARG A 501 -13.47 -26.93 -29.84
CA ARG A 501 -12.30 -27.47 -29.12
C ARG A 501 -12.64 -28.84 -28.59
N ILE A 502 -11.76 -29.79 -28.85
CA ILE A 502 -11.95 -31.21 -28.51
C ILE A 502 -10.81 -31.61 -27.58
N ALA A 503 -11.12 -32.44 -26.58
CA ALA A 503 -10.10 -32.94 -25.66
C ALA A 503 -9.06 -33.76 -26.43
N SER A 504 -7.89 -33.17 -26.70
CA SER A 504 -6.84 -33.81 -27.49
C SER A 504 -5.96 -34.76 -26.67
N SER A 505 -5.77 -34.48 -25.38
CA SER A 505 -4.97 -35.29 -24.43
C SER A 505 -5.20 -34.83 -22.98
N TYR A 506 -4.98 -35.65 -21.97
CA TYR A 506 -5.20 -35.29 -20.55
C TYR A 506 -4.02 -34.64 -19.82
N ASN A 507 -3.20 -33.88 -20.53
CA ASN A 507 -2.27 -32.99 -19.84
C ASN A 507 -3.03 -31.72 -19.41
N LEU A 508 -3.42 -31.63 -18.13
CA LEU A 508 -4.08 -30.50 -17.49
C LEU A 508 -3.40 -29.15 -17.79
N SER A 509 -2.06 -29.14 -17.91
CA SER A 509 -1.31 -27.91 -18.20
C SER A 509 -1.45 -27.41 -19.65
N SER A 510 -1.88 -28.26 -20.59
CA SER A 510 -1.91 -27.93 -22.03
C SER A 510 -3.28 -28.07 -22.68
N ASN A 511 -4.19 -28.91 -22.16
CA ASN A 511 -5.50 -29.13 -22.77
C ASN A 511 -6.43 -27.94 -22.53
N ARG A 512 -6.82 -27.33 -23.64
CA ARG A 512 -7.66 -26.13 -23.67
C ARG A 512 -9.13 -26.41 -23.37
N VAL A 513 -9.65 -27.62 -23.60
CA VAL A 513 -11.02 -27.97 -23.23
C VAL A 513 -11.15 -27.99 -21.71
N HIS A 514 -10.26 -28.69 -21.00
CA HIS A 514 -10.28 -28.72 -19.53
C HIS A 514 -10.15 -27.33 -18.90
N ARG A 515 -9.18 -26.53 -19.34
CA ARG A 515 -8.96 -25.19 -18.79
C ARG A 515 -10.15 -24.25 -18.92
N ASN A 516 -10.99 -24.45 -19.95
CA ASN A 516 -12.12 -23.57 -20.22
C ASN A 516 -13.48 -24.26 -19.97
N TRP A 517 -13.51 -25.48 -19.41
CA TRP A 517 -14.77 -26.20 -19.22
C TRP A 517 -15.68 -25.48 -18.20
N ASN A 518 -15.09 -24.89 -17.17
CA ASN A 518 -15.83 -24.17 -16.13
C ASN A 518 -16.09 -22.69 -16.50
N CYS A 519 -16.13 -22.34 -17.79
CA CYS A 519 -16.46 -20.99 -18.19
C CYS A 519 -17.91 -20.61 -17.85
N GLY A 520 -18.14 -19.36 -17.50
CA GLY A 520 -19.44 -18.74 -17.23
C GLY A 520 -19.81 -17.65 -18.24
N VAL A 521 -20.98 -17.06 -18.05
CA VAL A 521 -21.50 -15.98 -18.93
C VAL A 521 -20.67 -14.70 -18.89
N ASP A 522 -19.91 -14.49 -17.81
CA ASP A 522 -19.04 -13.33 -17.63
C ASP A 522 -17.68 -13.46 -18.33
N ASP A 523 -17.37 -14.65 -18.87
CA ASP A 523 -16.10 -14.89 -19.56
C ASP A 523 -16.08 -14.34 -21.00
N ASP A 524 -14.87 -14.04 -21.49
CA ASP A 524 -14.65 -13.65 -22.89
C ASP A 524 -14.66 -14.89 -23.80
N PHE A 525 -15.69 -15.00 -24.65
CA PHE A 525 -15.77 -16.02 -25.69
C PHE A 525 -14.48 -16.09 -26.54
N GLY A 526 -13.88 -14.93 -26.82
CA GLY A 526 -12.67 -14.81 -27.61
C GLY A 526 -11.41 -15.41 -26.96
N ASN A 527 -11.35 -15.42 -25.62
CA ASN A 527 -10.29 -16.10 -24.86
C ASN A 527 -10.49 -17.62 -24.83
N ILE A 528 -11.75 -18.06 -24.72
CA ILE A 528 -12.11 -19.48 -24.73
C ILE A 528 -11.87 -20.09 -26.11
N PHE A 529 -12.10 -19.36 -27.20
CA PHE A 529 -11.85 -19.85 -28.57
C PHE A 529 -10.80 -19.01 -29.30
N PHE A 530 -11.22 -18.00 -30.06
CA PHE A 530 -10.32 -17.15 -30.83
C PHE A 530 -10.92 -15.75 -31.02
N LYS A 531 -10.15 -14.69 -30.76
CA LYS A 531 -10.57 -13.28 -30.95
C LYS A 531 -10.60 -12.80 -32.41
N LYS A 532 -9.94 -13.52 -33.32
CA LYS A 532 -9.65 -13.05 -34.69
C LYS A 532 -10.83 -13.18 -35.65
N ASN A 533 -11.66 -14.21 -35.48
CA ASN A 533 -12.79 -14.49 -36.37
C ASN A 533 -14.11 -14.34 -35.60
N PRO A 534 -15.17 -13.80 -36.23
CA PRO A 534 -16.49 -13.77 -35.63
C PRO A 534 -17.12 -15.16 -35.72
N TYR A 535 -17.17 -15.87 -34.59
CA TYR A 535 -17.96 -17.09 -34.45
C TYR A 535 -19.22 -16.76 -33.66
N GLU A 536 -20.35 -17.35 -34.06
CA GLU A 536 -21.62 -17.25 -33.35
C GLU A 536 -21.71 -18.33 -32.26
N TYR A 537 -21.15 -19.51 -32.52
CA TYR A 537 -21.15 -20.63 -31.58
C TYR A 537 -19.74 -21.20 -31.36
N GLY A 538 -19.49 -21.58 -30.12
CA GLY A 538 -18.32 -22.32 -29.68
C GLY A 538 -18.73 -23.63 -29.03
N ILE A 539 -18.11 -24.74 -29.40
CA ILE A 539 -18.41 -26.05 -28.82
C ILE A 539 -17.16 -26.60 -28.13
N LEU A 540 -17.25 -26.85 -26.82
CA LEU A 540 -16.27 -27.64 -26.09
C LEU A 540 -16.73 -29.09 -26.05
N ILE A 541 -15.87 -30.02 -26.41
CA ILE A 541 -16.20 -31.45 -26.51
C ILE A 541 -15.35 -32.24 -25.51
N SER A 542 -16.04 -32.84 -24.53
CA SER A 542 -15.47 -33.83 -23.62
C SER A 542 -15.87 -35.22 -24.11
N ASN A 543 -15.00 -35.85 -24.89
CA ASN A 543 -15.33 -37.03 -25.69
C ASN A 543 -14.95 -38.39 -25.09
N TYR A 544 -14.36 -38.42 -23.90
CA TYR A 544 -14.02 -39.68 -23.23
C TYR A 544 -15.15 -40.13 -22.31
N PRO A 545 -15.42 -41.44 -22.20
CA PRO A 545 -16.40 -41.97 -21.26
C PRO A 545 -16.14 -41.51 -19.83
N VAL A 546 -17.21 -41.34 -19.04
CA VAL A 546 -17.11 -40.93 -17.61
C VAL A 546 -16.35 -41.98 -16.78
N SER A 547 -16.42 -43.25 -17.17
CA SER A 547 -15.69 -44.35 -16.53
C SER A 547 -14.21 -44.42 -16.92
N ASP A 548 -13.77 -43.64 -17.89
CA ASP A 548 -12.36 -43.58 -18.29
C ASP A 548 -11.58 -42.78 -17.25
N GLU A 549 -10.54 -43.38 -16.66
CA GLU A 549 -9.70 -42.73 -15.63
C GLU A 549 -9.11 -41.40 -16.09
N ARG A 550 -8.97 -41.23 -17.41
CA ARG A 550 -8.46 -40.01 -17.97
C ARG A 550 -9.48 -38.86 -17.83
N ASN A 551 -10.80 -39.13 -17.79
CA ASN A 551 -11.85 -38.10 -17.70
C ASN A 551 -11.97 -37.43 -16.32
N THR A 552 -11.14 -36.42 -16.09
CA THR A 552 -11.18 -35.60 -14.87
C THR A 552 -12.30 -34.55 -14.82
N ILE A 553 -13.06 -34.33 -15.92
CA ILE A 553 -14.22 -33.42 -15.91
C ILE A 553 -15.40 -34.10 -15.23
N GLY A 554 -15.48 -35.45 -15.30
CA GLY A 554 -16.64 -36.19 -14.84
C GLY A 554 -17.86 -36.03 -15.75
N PHE A 555 -17.66 -35.54 -16.98
CA PHE A 555 -18.71 -35.32 -17.97
C PHE A 555 -18.28 -35.84 -19.34
N CYS A 556 -19.18 -36.50 -20.05
CA CYS A 556 -19.01 -36.93 -21.45
C CYS A 556 -20.16 -36.33 -22.27
N GLY A 557 -19.82 -35.46 -23.22
CA GLY A 557 -20.77 -34.69 -24.01
C GLY A 557 -20.18 -33.40 -24.54
N ILE A 558 -21.05 -32.44 -24.86
CA ILE A 558 -20.67 -31.12 -25.35
C ILE A 558 -21.16 -30.00 -24.43
N LYS A 559 -20.42 -28.90 -24.44
CA LYS A 559 -20.82 -27.60 -23.90
C LYS A 559 -20.86 -26.59 -25.05
N ILE A 560 -22.06 -26.06 -25.31
CA ILE A 560 -22.35 -25.09 -26.36
C ILE A 560 -22.32 -23.70 -25.74
N ILE A 561 -21.60 -22.79 -26.38
CA ILE A 561 -21.40 -21.43 -25.91
C ILE A 561 -21.80 -20.49 -27.05
N ARG A 562 -22.78 -19.61 -26.81
CA ARG A 562 -23.22 -18.62 -27.81
C ARG A 562 -22.50 -17.29 -27.59
N ALA A 563 -21.85 -16.79 -28.64
CA ALA A 563 -21.19 -15.50 -28.63
C ALA A 563 -22.19 -14.34 -28.82
N GLY A 564 -21.97 -13.25 -28.10
CA GLY A 564 -22.68 -11.98 -28.30
C GLY A 564 -21.94 -11.05 -29.25
N GLN A 565 -22.34 -9.77 -29.27
CA GLN A 565 -21.68 -8.77 -30.11
C GLN A 565 -20.33 -8.38 -29.51
N LYS A 566 -19.29 -8.44 -30.35
CA LYS A 566 -17.95 -8.02 -29.99
C LYS A 566 -17.93 -6.52 -29.67
N GLU A 567 -17.36 -6.19 -28.53
CA GLU A 567 -17.20 -4.82 -28.06
C GLU A 567 -15.75 -4.54 -27.67
N ASN A 568 -15.37 -3.27 -27.69
CA ASN A 568 -14.09 -2.84 -27.14
C ASN A 568 -14.34 -2.36 -25.72
N ARG A 569 -13.58 -2.91 -24.77
CA ARG A 569 -13.68 -2.49 -23.38
C ARG A 569 -12.37 -1.85 -22.92
N LEU A 570 -12.48 -0.87 -22.04
CA LEU A 570 -11.34 -0.25 -21.37
C LEU A 570 -10.76 -1.19 -20.32
N GLN A 571 -9.51 -0.95 -19.93
CA GLN A 571 -8.93 -1.64 -18.79
C GLN A 571 -9.69 -1.26 -17.51
N ILE A 572 -10.05 -2.27 -16.72
CA ILE A 572 -10.61 -2.07 -15.39
C ILE A 572 -9.67 -2.76 -14.40
N THR A 573 -9.04 -1.95 -13.57
CA THR A 573 -8.23 -2.42 -12.44
C THR A 573 -9.04 -2.22 -11.16
N ASN A 574 -9.16 -3.29 -10.38
CA ASN A 574 -9.73 -3.23 -9.05
C ASN A 574 -8.62 -3.33 -8.00
N VAL A 575 -8.96 -2.96 -6.77
CA VAL A 575 -8.12 -3.15 -5.60
C VAL A 575 -8.57 -4.42 -4.89
N LEU A 576 -7.64 -5.36 -4.72
CA LEU A 576 -7.79 -6.44 -3.75
C LEU A 576 -7.22 -5.94 -2.43
N ASN A 577 -8.13 -5.67 -1.50
CA ASN A 577 -7.81 -5.27 -0.15
C ASN A 577 -7.86 -6.50 0.76
N GLY A 578 -6.70 -7.08 1.02
CA GLY A 578 -6.59 -8.18 1.99
C GLY A 578 -6.43 -7.67 3.41
N SER A 579 -6.98 -6.50 3.75
CA SER A 579 -6.89 -5.91 5.09
C SER A 579 -8.08 -6.22 5.98
N MET A 580 -7.95 -5.95 7.27
CA MET A 580 -8.91 -6.20 8.33
C MET A 580 -10.22 -5.40 8.20
N TYR A 581 -10.22 -4.33 7.40
CA TYR A 581 -11.39 -3.48 7.21
C TYR A 581 -12.37 -4.01 6.13
N SER A 582 -12.06 -5.13 5.48
CA SER A 582 -12.90 -5.76 4.44
C SER A 582 -14.04 -6.64 4.98
N ASN A 583 -14.13 -6.82 6.30
CA ASN A 583 -15.09 -7.73 6.96
C ASN A 583 -16.12 -7.03 7.83
#